data_AF-A0A6S7HSS4-F1
#
_entry.id   AF-A0A6S7HSS4-F1
#
_cell.length_a   1.000
_cell.length_b   1.000
_cell.length_c   1.000
_cell.angle_alpha   90.00
_cell.angle_beta   90.00
_cell.angle_gamma   90.00
#
_symmetry.space_group_name_H-M   'P 1'
#
loop_
_entity.id
_entity.type
_entity.pdbx_description
1 polymer ?
#
loop_
_entity_poly.entity_id
_entity_poly.type
_entity_poly.pdbx_seq_one_letter_code
_entity_poly.pdbx_strand_id
1 'polypeptide(L)'
;MNSQVVFATNSGIIIIGGGLCKHHICNANMMRNGADFSVFLNTAQEFDGSDSGARPDEAVSWGKIKPTATPVKVYAEATLVFPLLVAETFVKNYDNKKKDLETRSCKQ
;
A
#
# COMPACT_ATOMS: atom_id res chain seq x y z
N MET A 1 5.44 -3.45 -15.60
CA MET A 1 5.21 -2.85 -14.26
C MET A 1 5.69 -1.41 -14.20
N ASN A 2 6.97 -1.13 -14.47
CA ASN A 2 7.52 0.23 -14.36
C ASN A 2 6.78 1.28 -15.21
N SER A 3 6.46 0.98 -16.47
CA SER A 3 5.74 1.92 -17.34
C SER A 3 4.36 2.29 -16.78
N GLN A 4 3.61 1.32 -16.22
CA GLN A 4 2.29 1.58 -15.62
C GLN A 4 2.39 2.55 -14.43
N VAL A 5 3.43 2.39 -13.62
CA VAL A 5 3.67 3.23 -12.44
C VAL A 5 4.13 4.62 -12.84
N VAL A 6 5.00 4.75 -13.84
CA VAL A 6 5.49 6.04 -14.35
C VAL A 6 4.36 6.92 -14.90
N PHE A 7 3.39 6.34 -15.61
CA PHE A 7 2.26 7.09 -16.17
C PHE A 7 1.09 7.29 -15.19
N ALA A 8 1.13 6.71 -13.99
CA ALA A 8 0.07 6.84 -13.01
C ALA A 8 0.10 8.20 -12.31
N THR A 9 -1.02 8.93 -12.32
CA THR A 9 -1.18 10.21 -11.62
C THR A 9 -0.91 10.05 -10.11
N ASN A 10 -1.51 9.03 -9.49
CA ASN A 10 -1.32 8.69 -8.08
C ASN A 10 -0.99 7.19 -7.96
N SER A 11 -0.12 6.82 -7.03
CA SER A 11 0.24 5.43 -6.75
C SER A 11 0.10 5.11 -5.27
N GLY A 12 -0.62 4.03 -4.98
CA GLY A 12 -0.74 3.46 -3.63
C GLY A 12 -0.18 2.05 -3.61
N ILE A 13 0.61 1.72 -2.60
CA ILE A 13 1.18 0.39 -2.40
C ILE A 13 0.63 -0.25 -1.13
N ILE A 14 0.15 -1.49 -1.22
CA ILE A 14 -0.20 -2.34 -0.08
C ILE A 14 0.64 -3.60 -0.23
N ILE A 15 1.61 -3.79 0.66
CA ILE A 15 2.56 -4.90 0.59
C ILE A 15 2.34 -5.80 1.80
N ILE A 16 2.13 -7.09 1.52
CA ILE A 16 1.91 -8.11 2.52
C ILE A 16 3.11 -9.05 2.47
N GLY A 17 3.87 -9.11 3.55
CA GLY A 17 5.14 -9.81 3.65
C GLY A 17 6.35 -8.93 3.28
N GLY A 18 7.37 -9.56 2.71
CA GLY A 18 8.66 -8.94 2.40
C GLY A 18 9.34 -9.56 1.18
N GLY A 19 10.66 -9.38 1.09
CA GLY A 19 11.49 -9.97 0.04
C GLY A 19 11.35 -9.31 -1.33
N LEU A 20 11.43 -10.13 -2.38
CA LEU A 20 11.45 -9.65 -3.78
C LEU A 20 10.19 -8.86 -4.14
N CYS A 21 9.02 -9.24 -3.64
CA CYS A 21 7.77 -8.54 -3.90
C CYS A 21 7.83 -7.10 -3.38
N LYS A 22 8.32 -6.90 -2.14
CA LYS A 22 8.50 -5.57 -1.55
C LYS A 22 9.47 -4.74 -2.40
N HIS A 23 10.65 -5.29 -2.67
CA HIS A 23 11.69 -4.58 -3.40
C HIS A 23 11.25 -4.21 -4.83
N HIS A 24 10.61 -5.13 -5.55
CA HIS A 24 10.20 -4.90 -6.94
C HIS A 24 9.12 -3.81 -7.06
N ILE A 25 8.12 -3.82 -6.18
CA ILE A 25 7.06 -2.81 -6.15
C ILE A 25 7.63 -1.44 -5.79
N CYS A 26 8.48 -1.37 -4.76
CA CYS A 26 9.11 -0.13 -4.34
C CYS A 26 10.05 0.43 -5.42
N ASN A 27 10.82 -0.42 -6.10
CA ASN A 27 11.70 0.00 -7.19
C ASN A 27 10.93 0.51 -8.41
N ALA A 28 9.76 -0.08 -8.72
CA ALA A 28 8.89 0.43 -9.78
C ALA A 28 8.37 1.85 -9.44
N ASN A 29 8.05 2.11 -8.17
CA ASN A 29 7.61 3.42 -7.69
C ASN A 29 8.74 4.45 -7.57
N MET A 30 9.99 4.00 -7.42
CA MET A 30 11.15 4.89 -7.48
C MET A 30 11.23 5.63 -8.82
N MET A 31 10.81 4.99 -9.93
CA MET A 31 10.80 5.60 -11.27
C MET A 31 9.85 6.80 -11.42
N ARG A 32 8.91 6.99 -10.49
CA ARG A 32 7.97 8.14 -10.46
C ARG A 32 8.23 9.10 -9.29
N ASN A 33 9.44 9.05 -8.70
CA ASN A 33 9.80 9.78 -7.48
C ASN A 33 8.97 9.37 -6.25
N GLY A 34 8.61 8.09 -6.16
CA GLY A 34 8.02 7.49 -4.98
C GLY A 34 6.50 7.29 -5.02
N ALA A 35 6.01 6.39 -4.17
CA ALA A 35 4.58 6.16 -3.96
C ALA A 35 3.93 7.27 -3.09
N ASP A 36 2.66 7.57 -3.34
CA ASP A 36 1.89 8.58 -2.58
C ASP A 36 1.30 8.00 -1.28
N PHE A 37 0.98 6.71 -1.29
CA PHE A 37 0.47 5.99 -0.13
C PHE A 37 1.19 4.65 0.00
N SER A 38 1.51 4.24 1.23
CA SER A 38 2.12 2.94 1.47
C SER A 38 1.65 2.30 2.77
N VAL A 39 1.28 1.03 2.67
CA VAL A 39 0.91 0.18 3.81
C VAL A 39 1.73 -1.09 3.74
N PHE A 40 2.47 -1.39 4.79
CA PHE A 40 3.26 -2.60 4.94
C PHE A 40 2.67 -3.48 6.05
N LEU A 41 2.36 -4.72 5.73
CA LEU A 41 1.96 -5.76 6.68
C LEU A 41 3.07 -6.81 6.70
N ASN A 42 3.91 -6.83 7.72
CA ASN A 42 4.93 -7.87 7.85
C ASN A 42 5.30 -8.15 9.30
N THR A 43 5.98 -9.27 9.52
CA THR A 43 6.49 -9.68 10.83
C THR A 43 7.98 -9.36 11.00
N ALA A 44 8.63 -8.88 9.92
CA ALA A 44 10.07 -8.66 9.85
C ALA A 44 10.50 -7.44 10.68
N GLN A 45 11.56 -7.66 11.45
CA GLN A 45 12.17 -6.67 12.34
C GLN A 45 13.34 -5.97 11.65
N GLU A 46 13.75 -4.81 12.15
CA GLU A 46 14.82 -4.01 11.53
C GLU A 46 16.23 -4.38 11.98
N PHE A 47 16.36 -5.16 13.06
CA PHE A 47 17.66 -5.47 13.66
C PHE A 47 18.59 -6.22 12.69
N ASP A 48 18.02 -6.90 11.70
CA ASP A 48 18.75 -7.69 10.71
C ASP A 48 19.23 -6.85 9.50
N GLY A 49 18.85 -5.57 9.42
CA GLY A 49 19.19 -4.69 8.31
C GLY A 49 18.62 -5.16 6.96
N SER A 50 17.58 -6.01 6.96
CA SER A 50 17.02 -6.55 5.73
C SER A 50 16.05 -5.56 5.07
N ASP A 51 15.98 -5.55 3.72
CA ASP A 51 14.97 -4.76 3.00
C ASP A 51 13.55 -5.21 3.38
N SER A 52 13.35 -6.47 3.76
CA SER A 52 12.08 -6.98 4.28
C SER A 52 11.68 -6.29 5.59
N GLY A 53 12.62 -6.18 6.53
CA GLY A 53 12.46 -5.55 7.84
C GLY A 53 12.49 -4.03 7.83
N ALA A 54 13.05 -3.40 6.80
CA ALA A 54 13.24 -1.95 6.70
C ALA A 54 12.00 -1.12 7.07
N ARG A 55 12.23 -0.05 7.85
CA ARG A 55 11.21 0.96 8.17
C ARG A 55 10.73 1.65 6.90
N PRO A 56 9.48 2.15 6.89
CA PRO A 56 9.06 3.01 5.79
C PRO A 56 9.93 4.27 5.65
N ASP A 57 10.51 4.78 6.74
CA ASP A 57 11.43 5.93 6.73
C ASP A 57 12.68 5.67 5.87
N GLU A 58 13.17 4.43 5.85
CA GLU A 58 14.27 4.03 4.98
C GLU A 58 13.82 4.06 3.51
N ALA A 59 12.61 3.57 3.20
CA ALA A 59 12.09 3.66 1.84
C ALA A 59 11.86 5.11 1.38
N VAL A 60 11.61 6.06 2.30
CA VAL A 60 11.56 7.49 2.00
C VAL A 60 12.95 8.04 1.67
N SER A 61 14.00 7.63 2.39
CA SER A 61 15.37 8.12 2.13
C SER A 61 15.91 7.73 0.75
N TRP A 62 15.47 6.57 0.24
CA TRP A 62 15.80 6.10 -1.11
C TRP A 62 14.90 6.69 -2.22
N GLY A 63 13.86 7.45 -1.88
CA GLY A 63 12.87 7.94 -2.86
C GLY A 63 11.93 6.87 -3.41
N LYS A 64 11.85 5.70 -2.76
CA LYS A 64 10.85 4.65 -3.07
C LYS A 64 9.44 5.08 -2.64
N ILE A 65 9.35 5.91 -1.59
CA ILE A 65 8.13 6.54 -1.07
C ILE A 65 8.34 8.06 -1.08
N LYS A 66 7.28 8.82 -1.38
CA LYS A 66 7.36 10.29 -1.31
C LYS A 66 7.49 10.78 0.14
N PRO A 67 8.23 11.85 0.41
CA PRO A 67 8.32 12.43 1.76
C PRO A 67 6.99 13.03 2.24
N THR A 68 6.08 13.38 1.32
CA THR A 68 4.72 13.85 1.64
C THR A 68 3.73 12.71 1.89
N ALA A 69 4.14 11.46 1.68
CA ALA A 69 3.28 10.31 1.91
C ALA A 69 3.11 10.05 3.41
N THR A 70 2.03 9.35 3.76
CA THR A 70 1.78 8.85 5.12
C THR A 70 1.99 7.33 5.16
N PRO A 71 3.24 6.85 5.22
CA PRO A 71 3.52 5.44 5.26
C PRO A 71 3.13 4.81 6.60
N VAL A 72 2.57 3.59 6.56
CA VAL A 72 2.22 2.83 7.76
C VAL A 72 2.79 1.41 7.67
N LYS A 73 3.48 0.96 8.73
CA LYS A 73 3.94 -0.42 8.89
C LYS A 73 3.24 -1.05 10.08
N VAL A 74 2.56 -2.17 9.85
CA VAL A 74 1.90 -2.98 10.88
C VAL A 74 2.72 -4.24 11.10
N TYR A 75 3.21 -4.42 12.33
CA TYR A 75 3.95 -5.60 12.75
C TYR A 75 2.96 -6.70 13.16
N ALA A 76 2.49 -7.46 12.18
CA ALA A 76 1.53 -8.53 12.42
C ALA A 76 1.54 -9.56 11.28
N GLU A 77 1.01 -10.75 11.59
CA GLU A 77 0.76 -11.79 10.60
C GLU A 77 -0.37 -11.39 9.64
N ALA A 78 -0.15 -11.67 8.36
CA ALA A 78 -1.06 -11.26 7.30
C ALA A 78 -2.44 -11.91 7.45
N THR A 79 -2.46 -13.18 7.85
CA THR A 79 -3.69 -13.97 7.97
C THR A 79 -4.67 -13.43 9.01
N LEU A 80 -4.18 -12.74 10.05
CA LEU A 80 -5.01 -12.12 11.08
C LEU A 80 -5.48 -10.73 10.68
N VAL A 81 -4.57 -9.89 10.18
CA VAL A 81 -4.87 -8.47 9.96
C VAL A 81 -5.49 -8.21 8.59
N PHE A 82 -5.10 -8.95 7.56
CA PHE A 82 -5.57 -8.69 6.20
C PHE A 82 -7.09 -8.84 6.04
N PRO A 83 -7.75 -9.89 6.58
CA PRO A 83 -9.21 -9.99 6.50
C PRO A 83 -9.93 -8.82 7.19
N LEU A 84 -9.42 -8.36 8.34
CA LEU A 84 -9.96 -7.20 9.06
C LEU A 84 -9.79 -5.91 8.26
N LEU A 85 -8.61 -5.71 7.65
CA LEU A 85 -8.34 -4.57 6.79
C LEU A 85 -9.30 -4.55 5.60
N VAL A 86 -9.51 -5.69 4.96
CA VAL A 86 -10.45 -5.82 3.83
C VAL A 86 -11.89 -5.54 4.24
N ALA A 87 -12.33 -6.09 5.38
CA ALA A 87 -13.67 -5.86 5.91
C ALA A 87 -13.94 -4.38 6.21
N GLU A 88 -12.97 -3.68 6.79
CA GLU A 88 -13.12 -2.28 7.20
C GLU A 88 -12.91 -1.26 6.07
N THR A 89 -12.18 -1.60 5.00
CA THR A 89 -11.85 -0.65 3.93
C THR A 89 -12.54 -0.98 2.62
N PHE A 90 -12.17 -2.10 1.98
CA PHE A 90 -12.63 -2.47 0.66
C PHE A 90 -14.12 -2.83 0.64
N VAL A 91 -14.58 -3.64 1.60
CA VAL A 91 -16.00 -4.04 1.70
C VAL A 91 -16.88 -2.82 2.00
N LYS A 92 -16.52 -2.01 3.00
CA LYS A 92 -17.28 -0.78 3.32
C LYS A 92 -17.39 0.16 2.13
N ASN A 93 -16.30 0.36 1.38
CA ASN A 93 -16.31 1.21 0.19
C ASN A 93 -17.20 0.63 -0.92
N TYR A 94 -17.17 -0.69 -1.11
CA TYR A 94 -18.05 -1.38 -2.07
C TYR A 94 -19.53 -1.21 -1.70
N ASP A 95 -19.90 -1.45 -0.44
CA ASP A 95 -21.28 -1.33 0.03
C ASP A 95 -21.80 0.11 -0.05
N ASN A 96 -20.95 1.09 0.29
CA ASN A 96 -21.31 2.51 0.17
C ASN A 96 -21.56 2.90 -1.29
N LYS A 97 -20.68 2.48 -2.22
CA LYS A 97 -20.89 2.71 -3.65
C LYS A 97 -22.16 2.05 -4.17
N LYS A 98 -22.47 0.83 -3.71
CA LYS A 98 -23.70 0.13 -4.12
C LYS A 98 -24.94 0.89 -3.66
N LYS A 99 -24.98 1.35 -2.42
CA LYS A 99 -26.07 2.18 -1.88
C LYS A 99 -26.23 3.49 -2.66
N ASP A 100 -25.12 4.13 -3.04
CA ASP A 100 -25.16 5.36 -3.83
C ASP A 100 -25.74 5.13 -5.23
N LEU A 101 -25.42 4.01 -5.86
CA LEU A 101 -25.95 3.63 -7.18
C LEU A 101 -27.46 3.32 -7.11
N GLU A 102 -27.88 2.57 -6.10
CA GLU A 102 -29.30 2.23 -5.86
C GLU A 102 -30.13 3.50 -5.56
N THR A 103 -29.57 4.42 -4.76
CA THR A 103 -30.22 5.71 -4.44
C THR A 103 -30.37 6.61 -5.67
N ARG A 104 -29.43 6.54 -6.63
CA ARG A 104 -29.53 7.30 -7.90
C ARG A 104 -30.55 6.70 -8.85
N SER A 105 -30.68 5.37 -8.87
CA SER A 105 -31.65 4.68 -9.74
C SER A 105 -33.11 4.89 -9.32
N CYS A 106 -33.37 5.16 -8.04
CA CYS A 106 -34.73 5.41 -7.53
C CYS A 106 -35.18 6.89 -7.68
N LYS A 107 -34.27 7.78 -8.11
CA LYS A 107 -34.53 9.22 -8.31
C LYS A 107 -34.76 9.60 -9.78
N GLN A 108 -34.78 8.63 -10.69
CA GLN A 108 -35.27 8.73 -12.07
C GLN A 108 -36.64 8.07 -12.15
#